data_AF-A0A4Q6GMT4-F1
#
_entry.id   AF-A0A4Q6GMT4-F1
#
_cell.length_a   1.000
_cell.length_b   1.000
_cell.length_c   1.000
_cell.angle_alpha   90.00
_cell.angle_beta   90.00
_cell.angle_gamma   90.00
#
_symmetry.space_group_name_H-M   'P 1'
#
loop_
_entity.id
_entity.type
_entity.pdbx_description
1 polymer ?
#
loop_
_entity_poly.entity_id
_entity_poly.type
_entity_poly.pdbx_seq_one_letter_code
_entity_poly.pdbx_strand_id
1 'polypeptide(L)'
;MITITLPDGSRREFENPVTVMEVAQSIGAGLAKATVAGSVDGRLVDASDRIDHDASLRIITPKDEEGVEIIRHSCAHLVGHAVKQLYPEAKMVIGPVIAEGFYYDIWNERPFTPEDLAAIEQRMRELIEQDYEVVKKVTPRAEVIELFKARGEDYKLRLVEDMPDETAMGLYHHQEYVDMCRGPHVPNTRFLKAFKLTRISGAYWRGDAKNEQLQRIYGTAWADKKQLDAYILRVEEADKRDHRKIARQQELFHLQEEAPGLVFWHPRGWAIWQVVEQYMRKVYRDTGYGEVR
;
A
#
# COMPACT_ATOMS: atom_id res chain seq x y z
N MET A 1 -29.67 6.29 24.95
CA MET A 1 -28.42 6.31 25.73
C MET A 1 -27.60 5.12 25.27
N ILE A 2 -26.39 5.37 24.80
CA ILE A 2 -25.46 4.40 24.24
C ILE A 2 -24.25 4.33 25.18
N THR A 3 -23.83 3.13 25.53
CA THR A 3 -22.69 2.86 26.41
C THR A 3 -21.51 2.39 25.59
N ILE A 4 -20.44 3.19 25.57
CA ILE A 4 -19.16 2.82 24.95
C ILE A 4 -18.18 2.34 26.02
N THR A 5 -17.71 1.11 25.88
CA THR A 5 -16.73 0.50 26.80
C THR A 5 -15.32 0.62 26.21
N LEU A 6 -14.39 1.19 26.97
CA LEU A 6 -12.99 1.37 26.58
C LEU A 6 -12.11 0.20 27.07
N PRO A 7 -10.87 0.05 26.55
CA PRO A 7 -10.02 -1.10 26.88
C PRO A 7 -9.60 -1.20 28.35
N ASP A 8 -9.62 -0.08 29.08
CA ASP A 8 -9.36 -0.03 30.53
C ASP A 8 -10.59 -0.42 31.38
N GLY A 9 -11.69 -0.81 30.73
CA GLY A 9 -12.96 -1.15 31.37
C GLY A 9 -13.82 0.06 31.73
N SER A 10 -13.34 1.27 31.53
CA SER A 10 -14.14 2.48 31.74
C SER A 10 -15.28 2.55 30.71
N ARG A 11 -16.41 3.13 31.14
CA ARG A 11 -17.61 3.27 30.31
C ARG A 11 -17.94 4.74 30.14
N ARG A 12 -18.39 5.10 28.94
CA ARG A 12 -18.86 6.45 28.60
C ARG A 12 -20.25 6.36 28.00
N GLU A 13 -21.14 7.19 28.51
CA GLU A 13 -22.53 7.25 28.07
C GLU A 13 -22.75 8.44 27.16
N PHE A 14 -23.46 8.20 26.05
CA PHE A 14 -23.84 9.23 25.08
C PHE A 14 -25.34 9.19 24.83
N GLU A 15 -25.98 10.36 24.74
CA GLU A 15 -27.44 10.42 24.56
C GLU A 15 -27.89 9.99 23.16
N ASN A 16 -27.07 10.29 22.14
CA ASN A 16 -27.33 10.06 20.72
C ASN A 16 -26.19 9.23 20.10
N PRO A 17 -26.38 8.64 18.89
CA PRO A 17 -25.31 7.98 18.15
C PRO A 17 -24.10 8.91 17.94
N VAL A 18 -22.91 8.40 18.25
CA VAL A 18 -21.65 9.15 18.21
C VAL A 18 -20.65 8.52 17.27
N THR A 19 -19.76 9.32 16.70
CA THR A 19 -18.62 8.83 15.90
C THR A 19 -17.47 8.40 16.79
N VAL A 20 -16.58 7.57 16.25
CA VAL A 20 -15.31 7.22 16.91
C VAL A 20 -14.53 8.49 17.28
N MET A 21 -14.49 9.49 16.38
CA MET A 21 -13.81 10.76 16.62
C MET A 21 -14.44 11.56 17.77
N GLU A 22 -15.77 11.63 17.86
CA GLU A 22 -16.47 12.30 18.98
C GLU A 22 -16.18 11.61 20.31
N VAL A 23 -16.10 10.27 20.34
CA VAL A 23 -15.67 9.55 21.56
C VAL A 23 -14.24 9.92 21.93
N ALA A 24 -13.31 9.94 20.97
CA ALA A 24 -11.92 10.36 21.21
C ALA A 24 -11.82 11.81 21.72
N GLN A 25 -12.62 12.73 21.17
CA GLN A 25 -12.72 14.12 21.62
C GLN A 25 -13.23 14.23 23.05
N SER A 26 -14.22 13.42 23.43
CA SER A 26 -14.74 13.39 24.80
C SER A 26 -13.71 12.93 25.84
N ILE A 27 -12.72 12.12 25.42
CA ILE A 27 -11.61 11.67 26.27
C ILE A 27 -10.57 12.77 26.40
N GLY A 28 -10.21 13.42 25.30
CA GLY A 28 -9.38 14.62 25.31
C GLY A 28 -8.82 14.99 23.94
N ALA A 29 -8.55 16.29 23.75
CA ALA A 29 -8.08 16.84 22.48
C ALA A 29 -6.79 16.18 21.96
N GLY A 30 -5.89 15.76 22.86
CA GLY A 30 -4.67 15.05 22.49
C GLY A 30 -4.93 13.69 21.82
N LEU A 31 -5.88 12.92 22.36
CA LEU A 31 -6.26 11.62 21.80
C LEU A 31 -7.00 11.81 20.48
N ALA A 32 -7.94 12.75 20.40
CA ALA A 32 -8.62 13.09 19.15
C ALA A 32 -7.64 13.47 18.03
N LYS A 33 -6.63 14.29 18.35
CA LYS A 33 -5.59 14.67 17.39
C LYS A 33 -4.76 13.48 16.89
N ALA A 34 -4.57 12.47 17.73
CA ALA A 34 -3.83 11.24 17.40
C ALA A 34 -4.71 10.11 16.83
N THR A 35 -6.02 10.30 16.73
CA THR A 35 -6.95 9.26 16.27
C THR A 35 -6.87 9.09 14.76
N VAL A 36 -6.56 7.87 14.33
CA VAL A 36 -6.54 7.45 12.92
C VAL A 36 -7.83 6.72 12.57
N ALA A 37 -8.30 5.83 13.44
CA ALA A 37 -9.50 5.03 13.22
C ALA A 37 -10.03 4.48 14.54
N GLY A 38 -11.05 3.62 14.49
CA GLY A 38 -11.54 2.88 15.64
C GLY A 38 -11.63 1.39 15.36
N SER A 39 -11.64 0.59 16.43
CA SER A 39 -12.09 -0.80 16.41
C SER A 39 -13.33 -0.90 17.28
N VAL A 40 -14.48 -1.10 16.65
CA VAL A 40 -15.79 -1.25 17.29
C VAL A 40 -16.14 -2.72 17.28
N ASP A 41 -16.25 -3.33 18.45
CA ASP A 41 -16.49 -4.78 18.63
C ASP A 41 -15.52 -5.66 17.81
N GLY A 42 -14.26 -5.26 17.80
CA GLY A 42 -13.19 -5.96 17.08
C GLY A 42 -13.11 -5.65 15.58
N ARG A 43 -14.05 -4.88 15.02
CA ARG A 43 -14.05 -4.49 13.59
C ARG A 43 -13.45 -3.11 13.40
N LEU A 44 -12.48 -3.00 12.49
CA LEU A 44 -11.92 -1.70 12.09
C LEU A 44 -12.96 -0.86 11.34
N VAL A 45 -13.10 0.40 11.75
CA VAL A 45 -14.03 1.39 11.21
C VAL A 45 -13.36 2.76 11.13
N ASP A 46 -13.85 3.64 10.25
CA ASP A 46 -13.29 4.98 10.10
C ASP A 46 -13.56 5.84 11.33
N ALA A 47 -12.73 6.85 11.57
CA ALA A 47 -12.94 7.78 12.67
C ALA A 47 -14.29 8.53 12.57
N SER A 48 -14.84 8.65 11.36
CA SER A 48 -16.13 9.30 11.08
C SER A 48 -17.34 8.36 11.16
N ASP A 49 -17.13 7.04 11.30
CA ASP A 49 -18.24 6.09 11.34
C ASP A 49 -19.03 6.24 12.65
N ARG A 50 -20.37 6.23 12.54
CA ARG A 50 -21.27 6.37 13.69
C ARG A 50 -21.48 5.02 14.37
N ILE A 51 -21.54 5.09 15.70
CA ILE A 51 -21.88 4.00 16.61
C ILE A 51 -23.27 4.33 17.18
N ASP A 52 -24.24 3.47 16.91
CA ASP A 52 -25.66 3.64 17.25
C ASP A 52 -26.18 2.64 18.30
N HIS A 53 -25.30 1.79 18.81
CA HIS A 53 -25.57 0.76 19.81
C HIS A 53 -24.44 0.70 20.86
N ASP A 54 -24.70 0.04 21.98
CA ASP A 54 -23.69 -0.23 23.00
C ASP A 54 -22.57 -1.09 22.41
N ALA A 55 -21.32 -0.64 22.54
CA ALA A 55 -20.19 -1.29 21.90
C ALA A 55 -18.91 -1.17 22.71
N SER A 56 -17.97 -2.08 22.45
CA SER A 56 -16.58 -1.95 22.86
C SER A 56 -15.80 -1.14 21.82
N LEU A 57 -15.06 -0.11 22.25
CA LEU A 57 -14.28 0.75 21.37
C LEU A 57 -12.81 0.78 21.78
N ARG A 58 -11.93 0.48 20.83
CA ARG A 58 -10.49 0.80 20.91
C ARG A 58 -10.15 1.87 19.89
N ILE A 59 -9.59 2.99 20.34
CA ILE A 59 -9.06 4.03 19.45
C ILE A 59 -7.77 3.53 18.81
N ILE A 60 -7.67 3.62 17.49
CA ILE A 60 -6.47 3.28 16.72
C ILE A 60 -5.69 4.57 16.45
N THR A 61 -4.39 4.52 16.71
CA THR A 61 -3.44 5.64 16.58
C THR A 61 -2.26 5.23 15.70
N PRO A 62 -1.37 6.17 15.30
CA PRO A 62 -0.17 5.80 14.54
C PRO A 62 0.80 4.88 15.28
N LYS A 63 0.61 4.63 16.58
CA LYS A 63 1.45 3.71 17.36
C LYS A 63 1.06 2.25 17.18
N ASP A 64 -0.14 2.00 16.66
CA ASP A 64 -0.69 0.67 16.42
C ASP A 64 -0.31 0.18 15.02
N GLU A 65 -0.13 -1.12 14.86
CA GLU A 65 0.21 -1.73 13.56
C GLU A 65 -0.89 -1.46 12.54
N GLU A 66 -2.15 -1.62 12.95
CA GLU A 66 -3.34 -1.32 12.15
C GLU A 66 -3.38 0.17 11.76
N GLY A 67 -2.89 1.07 12.63
CA GLY A 67 -2.79 2.50 12.33
C GLY A 67 -1.79 2.78 11.20
N VAL A 68 -0.66 2.07 11.17
CA VAL A 68 0.33 2.18 10.09
C VAL A 68 -0.20 1.58 8.79
N GLU A 69 -0.95 0.48 8.83
CA GLU A 69 -1.62 -0.07 7.65
C GLU A 69 -2.63 0.92 7.05
N ILE A 70 -3.43 1.59 7.88
CA ILE A 70 -4.39 2.62 7.43
C ILE A 70 -3.68 3.83 6.83
N ILE A 71 -2.53 4.24 7.39
CA ILE A 71 -1.66 5.27 6.82
C ILE A 71 -1.18 4.85 5.42
N ARG A 72 -0.67 3.62 5.26
CA ARG A 72 -0.22 3.09 3.96
C ARG A 72 -1.36 3.05 2.94
N HIS A 73 -2.54 2.63 3.36
CA HIS A 73 -3.72 2.56 2.51
C HIS A 73 -4.11 3.95 2.00
N SER A 74 -4.07 4.95 2.89
CA SER A 74 -4.38 6.34 2.56
C SER A 74 -3.31 6.99 1.69
N CYS A 75 -2.04 6.61 1.85
CA CYS A 75 -0.97 7.00 0.92
C CYS A 75 -1.20 6.45 -0.48
N ALA A 76 -1.78 5.24 -0.63
CA ALA A 76 -2.16 4.73 -1.95
C ALA A 76 -3.22 5.64 -2.61
N HIS A 77 -4.29 6.02 -1.90
CA HIS A 77 -5.25 7.00 -2.43
C HIS A 77 -4.61 8.34 -2.80
N LEU A 78 -3.63 8.79 -2.02
CA LEU A 78 -2.91 10.01 -2.31
C LEU A 78 -2.04 9.92 -3.58
N VAL A 79 -1.51 8.73 -3.93
CA VAL A 79 -0.92 8.48 -5.25
C VAL A 79 -1.96 8.75 -6.34
N GLY A 80 -3.16 8.20 -6.19
CA GLY A 80 -4.25 8.42 -7.14
C GLY A 80 -4.60 9.89 -7.29
N HIS A 81 -4.71 10.62 -6.19
CA HIS A 81 -4.96 12.07 -6.23
C HIS A 81 -3.85 12.81 -7.00
N ALA A 82 -2.58 12.59 -6.65
CA ALA A 82 -1.45 13.24 -7.32
C ALA A 82 -1.37 12.88 -8.81
N VAL A 83 -1.55 11.60 -9.14
CA VAL A 83 -1.54 11.12 -10.53
C VAL A 83 -2.67 11.74 -11.33
N LYS A 84 -3.90 11.86 -10.81
CA LYS A 84 -5.01 12.45 -11.55
C LYS A 84 -4.84 13.96 -11.80
N GLN A 85 -4.09 14.66 -10.97
CA GLN A 85 -3.75 16.07 -11.22
C GLN A 85 -2.64 16.24 -12.26
N LEU A 86 -1.65 15.34 -12.27
CA LEU A 86 -0.51 15.40 -13.20
C LEU A 86 -0.81 14.73 -14.56
N TYR A 87 -1.60 13.67 -14.56
CA TYR A 87 -1.94 12.82 -15.70
C TYR A 87 -3.45 12.51 -15.70
N PRO A 88 -4.30 13.47 -16.10
CA PRO A 88 -5.76 13.34 -16.01
C PRO A 88 -6.34 12.13 -16.76
N GLU A 89 -5.69 11.69 -17.83
CA GLU A 89 -6.11 10.55 -18.65
C GLU A 89 -5.77 9.18 -18.04
N ALA A 90 -4.86 9.13 -17.05
CA ALA A 90 -4.50 7.90 -16.37
C ALA A 90 -5.73 7.30 -15.66
N LYS A 91 -5.87 5.98 -15.70
CA LYS A 91 -7.00 5.26 -15.08
C LYS A 91 -6.53 4.51 -13.86
N MET A 92 -7.20 4.74 -12.74
CA MET A 92 -6.85 4.17 -11.45
C MET A 92 -7.44 2.76 -11.35
N VAL A 93 -6.61 1.77 -10.99
CA VAL A 93 -7.03 0.36 -10.91
C VAL A 93 -7.18 -0.10 -9.45
N ILE A 94 -6.11 -0.60 -8.83
CA ILE A 94 -6.12 -1.12 -7.46
C ILE A 94 -4.93 -0.60 -6.66
N GLY A 95 -5.17 -0.26 -5.39
CA GLY A 95 -4.18 0.34 -4.50
C GLY A 95 -4.03 -0.34 -3.14
N PRO A 96 -3.67 -1.64 -3.07
CA PRO A 96 -3.66 -2.36 -1.80
C PRO A 96 -2.40 -2.08 -0.95
N VAL A 97 -2.54 -2.36 0.34
CA VAL A 97 -1.42 -2.41 1.30
C VAL A 97 -0.65 -3.73 1.13
N ILE A 98 0.66 -3.67 1.38
CA ILE A 98 1.56 -4.82 1.49
C ILE A 98 2.37 -4.71 2.79
N ALA A 99 3.06 -5.77 3.20
CA ALA A 99 3.69 -5.91 4.53
C ALA A 99 4.48 -4.68 5.03
N GLU A 100 5.25 -4.01 4.18
CA GLU A 100 6.02 -2.79 4.56
C GLU A 100 5.68 -1.57 3.69
N GLY A 101 4.51 -1.55 3.04
CA GLY A 101 4.16 -0.45 2.16
C GLY A 101 2.82 -0.61 1.44
N PHE A 102 2.77 -0.12 0.22
CA PHE A 102 1.60 -0.19 -0.66
C PHE A 102 2.07 -0.17 -2.12
N TYR A 103 1.14 -0.45 -3.02
CA TYR A 103 1.33 -0.10 -4.42
C TYR A 103 0.03 0.43 -5.02
N TYR A 104 0.12 1.09 -6.17
CA TYR A 104 -1.03 1.44 -6.99
C TYR A 104 -0.80 0.99 -8.44
N ASP A 105 -1.70 0.16 -8.96
CA ASP A 105 -1.75 -0.21 -10.38
C ASP A 105 -2.54 0.84 -11.16
N ILE A 106 -1.91 1.37 -12.21
CA ILE A 106 -2.42 2.49 -12.99
C ILE A 106 -2.30 2.12 -14.46
N TRP A 107 -3.37 2.31 -15.22
CA TRP A 107 -3.27 2.32 -16.67
C TRP A 107 -2.91 3.73 -17.13
N ASN A 108 -1.91 3.84 -18.00
CA ASN A 108 -1.53 5.07 -18.65
C ASN A 108 -0.92 4.72 -20.01
N GLU A 109 -1.20 5.53 -21.03
CA GLU A 109 -0.77 5.26 -22.42
C GLU A 109 0.75 5.14 -22.54
N ARG A 110 1.49 6.08 -21.94
CA ARG A 110 2.95 6.03 -21.88
C ARG A 110 3.44 5.45 -20.55
N PRO A 111 4.55 4.69 -20.54
CA PRO A 111 5.24 4.32 -19.31
C PRO A 111 5.63 5.54 -18.47
N PHE A 112 5.50 5.40 -17.15
CA PHE A 112 6.03 6.30 -16.15
C PHE A 112 7.53 6.12 -16.06
N THR A 113 8.24 7.25 -15.99
CA THR A 113 9.68 7.30 -15.83
C THR A 113 10.07 7.59 -14.38
N PRO A 114 11.36 7.47 -14.00
CA PRO A 114 11.83 7.92 -12.71
C PRO A 114 11.52 9.40 -12.42
N GLU A 115 11.51 10.25 -13.44
CA GLU A 115 11.15 11.66 -13.33
C GLU A 115 9.65 11.84 -13.01
N ASP A 116 8.78 11.04 -13.64
CA ASP A 116 7.35 11.04 -13.29
C ASP A 116 7.14 10.58 -11.84
N LEU A 117 7.87 9.56 -11.38
CA LEU A 117 7.81 9.10 -9.99
C LEU A 117 8.17 10.22 -9.01
N ALA A 118 9.24 10.97 -9.31
CA ALA A 118 9.68 12.10 -8.51
C ALA A 118 8.64 13.24 -8.51
N ALA A 119 8.03 13.53 -9.67
CA ALA A 119 6.97 14.53 -9.79
C ALA A 119 5.70 14.13 -8.98
N ILE A 120 5.30 12.86 -9.05
CA ILE A 120 4.18 12.32 -8.26
C ILE A 120 4.49 12.42 -6.76
N GLU A 121 5.68 11.99 -6.32
CA GLU A 121 6.07 12.09 -4.91
C GLU A 121 6.04 13.55 -4.43
N GLN A 122 6.60 14.48 -5.21
CA GLN A 122 6.59 15.90 -4.89
C GLN A 122 5.14 16.43 -4.81
N ARG A 123 4.27 16.05 -5.74
CA ARG A 123 2.88 16.46 -5.71
C ARG A 123 2.12 15.89 -4.51
N MET A 124 2.40 14.65 -4.12
CA MET A 124 1.85 14.08 -2.88
C MET A 124 2.28 14.89 -1.65
N ARG A 125 3.53 15.34 -1.57
CA ARG A 125 4.01 16.20 -0.48
C ARG A 125 3.22 17.51 -0.41
N GLU A 126 3.00 18.16 -1.55
CA GLU A 126 2.20 19.39 -1.64
C GLU A 126 0.75 19.19 -1.22
N LEU A 127 0.14 18.04 -1.56
CA LEU A 127 -1.21 17.68 -1.12
C LEU A 127 -1.27 17.42 0.39
N ILE A 128 -0.22 16.84 0.98
CA ILE A 128 -0.15 16.59 2.42
C ILE A 128 -0.06 17.90 3.20
N GLU A 129 0.75 18.86 2.75
CA GLU A 129 0.94 20.15 3.44
C GLU A 129 -0.34 21.00 3.52
N GLN A 130 -1.38 20.67 2.74
CA GLN A 130 -2.69 21.29 2.86
C GLN A 130 -3.48 20.81 4.09
N ASP A 131 -3.02 19.75 4.78
CA ASP A 131 -3.63 19.17 5.98
C ASP A 131 -5.17 19.02 5.86
N TYR A 132 -5.65 18.57 4.70
CA TYR A 132 -7.08 18.46 4.41
C TYR A 132 -7.71 17.19 5.01
N GLU A 133 -9.02 17.25 5.24
CA GLU A 133 -9.81 16.12 5.75
C GLU A 133 -10.16 15.13 4.63
N VAL A 134 -10.05 13.83 4.94
CA VAL A 134 -10.54 12.77 4.06
C VAL A 134 -11.99 12.50 4.42
N VAL A 135 -12.90 12.77 3.48
CA VAL A 135 -14.35 12.68 3.75
C VAL A 135 -14.88 11.37 3.19
N LYS A 136 -15.27 10.45 4.08
CA LYS A 136 -15.98 9.22 3.72
C LYS A 136 -17.46 9.51 3.46
N LYS A 137 -17.99 8.98 2.37
CA LYS A 137 -19.43 8.93 2.07
C LYS A 137 -19.82 7.52 1.69
N VAL A 138 -20.85 6.99 2.34
CA VAL A 138 -21.48 5.74 1.91
C VAL A 138 -22.44 6.09 0.79
N THR A 139 -22.13 5.63 -0.42
CA THR A 139 -22.82 6.05 -1.64
C THR A 139 -23.51 4.84 -2.29
N PRO A 140 -24.79 4.95 -2.70
CA PRO A 140 -25.49 3.88 -3.38
C PRO A 140 -24.76 3.43 -4.64
N ARG A 141 -24.80 2.13 -4.95
CA ARG A 141 -24.11 1.53 -6.10
C ARG A 141 -24.36 2.27 -7.41
N ALA A 142 -25.60 2.66 -7.69
CA ALA A 142 -25.96 3.37 -8.92
C ALA A 142 -25.23 4.73 -9.04
N GLU A 143 -25.14 5.49 -7.95
CA GLU A 143 -24.41 6.76 -7.92
C GLU A 143 -22.90 6.56 -8.04
N VAL A 144 -22.35 5.49 -7.46
CA VAL A 144 -20.93 5.12 -7.61
C VAL A 144 -20.59 4.85 -9.08
N ILE A 145 -21.46 4.10 -9.78
CA ILE A 145 -21.31 3.79 -11.21
C ILE A 145 -21.34 5.07 -12.04
N GLU A 146 -22.34 5.93 -11.83
CA GLU A 146 -22.44 7.19 -12.59
C GLU A 146 -21.24 8.12 -12.32
N LEU A 147 -20.76 8.19 -11.08
CA LEU A 147 -19.57 8.96 -10.72
C LEU A 147 -18.31 8.47 -11.45
N PHE A 148 -18.01 7.18 -11.40
CA PHE A 148 -16.80 6.65 -12.05
C PHE A 148 -16.90 6.68 -13.57
N LYS A 149 -18.10 6.54 -14.13
CA LYS A 149 -18.35 6.74 -15.55
C LYS A 149 -18.11 8.19 -15.98
N ALA A 150 -18.60 9.18 -15.22
CA ALA A 150 -18.36 10.59 -15.48
C ALA A 150 -16.87 10.98 -15.39
N ARG A 151 -16.11 10.27 -14.56
CA ARG A 151 -14.64 10.42 -14.42
C ARG A 151 -13.85 9.58 -15.42
N GLY A 152 -14.52 8.76 -16.22
CA GLY A 152 -13.93 7.82 -17.16
C GLY A 152 -13.03 6.76 -16.51
N GLU A 153 -13.34 6.32 -15.29
CA GLU A 153 -12.55 5.33 -14.54
C GLU A 153 -13.05 3.90 -14.82
N ASP A 154 -12.81 3.40 -16.03
CA ASP A 154 -13.40 2.14 -16.52
C ASP A 154 -12.99 0.91 -15.69
N TYR A 155 -11.77 0.88 -15.13
CA TYR A 155 -11.34 -0.21 -14.26
C TYR A 155 -12.11 -0.23 -12.93
N LYS A 156 -12.48 0.94 -12.39
CA LYS A 156 -13.31 1.01 -11.18
C LYS A 156 -14.71 0.46 -11.46
N LEU A 157 -15.27 0.73 -12.63
CA LEU A 157 -16.55 0.14 -13.05
C LEU A 157 -16.47 -1.39 -13.13
N ARG A 158 -15.42 -1.95 -13.74
CA ARG A 158 -15.18 -3.41 -13.78
C ARG A 158 -15.08 -4.01 -12.36
N LEU A 159 -14.41 -3.31 -11.43
CA LEU A 159 -14.33 -3.76 -10.02
C LEU A 159 -15.70 -3.72 -9.32
N VAL A 160 -16.54 -2.72 -9.60
CA VAL A 160 -17.91 -2.65 -9.07
C VAL A 160 -18.72 -3.85 -9.57
N GLU A 161 -18.60 -4.21 -10.86
CA GLU A 161 -19.26 -5.38 -11.45
C GLU A 161 -18.88 -6.70 -10.75
N ASP A 162 -17.64 -6.84 -10.30
CA ASP A 162 -17.16 -8.02 -9.54
C ASP A 162 -17.75 -8.12 -8.13
N MET A 163 -18.49 -7.10 -7.67
CA MET A 163 -19.13 -7.06 -6.36
C MET A 163 -20.67 -6.98 -6.49
N PRO A 164 -21.36 -8.01 -7.03
CA PRO A 164 -22.78 -7.93 -7.37
C PRO A 164 -23.70 -7.77 -6.14
N ASP A 165 -23.27 -8.26 -4.98
CA ASP A 165 -24.06 -8.23 -3.75
C ASP A 165 -23.94 -6.90 -2.97
N GLU A 166 -22.97 -6.05 -3.34
CA GLU A 166 -22.75 -4.75 -2.67
C GLU A 166 -23.73 -3.70 -3.20
N THR A 167 -24.61 -3.22 -2.32
CA THR A 167 -25.65 -2.22 -2.63
C THR A 167 -25.18 -0.77 -2.42
N ALA A 168 -24.13 -0.56 -1.64
CA ALA A 168 -23.49 0.73 -1.40
C ALA A 168 -21.98 0.55 -1.16
N MET A 169 -21.20 1.59 -1.40
CA MET A 169 -19.74 1.55 -1.25
C MET A 169 -19.24 2.80 -0.52
N GLY A 170 -18.13 2.66 0.20
CA GLY A 170 -17.42 3.79 0.79
C GLY A 170 -16.62 4.55 -0.28
N LEU A 171 -17.02 5.78 -0.55
CA LEU A 171 -16.25 6.73 -1.34
C LEU A 171 -15.45 7.64 -0.42
N TYR A 172 -14.14 7.69 -0.65
CA TYR A 172 -13.20 8.53 0.09
C TYR A 172 -12.84 9.73 -0.76
N HIS A 173 -13.32 10.89 -0.35
CA HIS A 173 -13.05 12.15 -1.01
C HIS A 173 -11.79 12.79 -0.45
N HIS A 174 -10.83 13.03 -1.34
CA HIS A 174 -9.64 13.81 -1.13
C HIS A 174 -9.76 15.08 -1.97
N GLN A 175 -10.44 16.10 -1.42
CA GLN A 175 -10.80 17.31 -2.18
C GLN A 175 -11.60 16.95 -3.44
N GLU A 176 -11.10 17.26 -4.64
CA GLU A 176 -11.75 16.93 -5.92
C GLU A 176 -11.51 15.48 -6.39
N TYR A 177 -10.51 14.80 -5.80
CA TYR A 177 -10.26 13.40 -6.04
C TYR A 177 -11.19 12.53 -5.19
N VAL A 178 -11.61 11.41 -5.75
CA VAL A 178 -12.45 10.43 -5.08
C VAL A 178 -12.03 9.03 -5.53
N ASP A 179 -11.93 8.13 -4.56
CA ASP A 179 -11.68 6.71 -4.80
C ASP A 179 -12.65 5.87 -3.96
N MET A 180 -12.88 4.63 -4.39
CA MET A 180 -13.71 3.67 -3.66
C MET A 180 -12.83 2.66 -2.93
N CYS A 181 -13.16 2.40 -1.67
CA CYS A 181 -12.50 1.37 -0.90
C CYS A 181 -13.40 0.85 0.22
N ARG A 182 -13.03 -0.30 0.81
CA ARG A 182 -13.62 -0.76 2.08
C ARG A 182 -13.11 0.07 3.26
N GLY A 183 -11.91 0.63 3.17
CA GLY A 183 -11.25 1.38 4.24
C GLY A 183 -10.85 0.51 5.44
N PRO A 184 -10.61 1.13 6.61
CA PRO A 184 -10.70 2.57 6.86
C PRO A 184 -9.52 3.37 6.28
N HIS A 185 -9.66 4.70 6.26
CA HIS A 185 -8.62 5.66 5.89
C HIS A 185 -8.32 6.63 7.04
N VAL A 186 -7.19 7.33 6.94
CA VAL A 186 -6.86 8.41 7.88
C VAL A 186 -7.91 9.52 7.77
N PRO A 187 -8.29 10.20 8.86
CA PRO A 187 -9.30 11.26 8.79
C PRO A 187 -8.73 12.55 8.18
N ASN A 188 -7.41 12.65 8.05
CA ASN A 188 -6.74 13.86 7.57
C ASN A 188 -5.34 13.54 7.02
N THR A 189 -4.88 14.29 6.00
CA THR A 189 -3.58 14.03 5.38
C THR A 189 -2.37 14.29 6.27
N ARG A 190 -2.54 14.99 7.41
CA ARG A 190 -1.45 15.23 8.38
C ARG A 190 -0.74 13.96 8.86
N PHE A 191 -1.42 12.81 8.81
CA PHE A 191 -0.88 11.50 9.21
C PHE A 191 0.06 10.88 8.15
N LEU A 192 0.11 11.43 6.94
CA LEU A 192 0.78 10.82 5.80
C LEU A 192 2.18 11.38 5.54
N LYS A 193 2.77 12.12 6.48
CA LYS A 193 4.02 12.88 6.28
C LYS A 193 5.26 12.00 6.05
N ALA A 194 5.31 10.80 6.64
CA ALA A 194 6.45 9.90 6.54
C ALA A 194 6.21 8.81 5.49
N PHE A 195 6.31 9.20 4.21
CA PHE A 195 6.19 8.30 3.07
C PHE A 195 7.34 8.46 2.07
N LYS A 196 7.52 7.45 1.21
CA LYS A 196 8.43 7.48 0.07
C LYS A 196 7.94 6.55 -1.04
N LEU A 197 7.96 7.03 -2.28
CA LEU A 197 7.79 6.18 -3.46
C LEU A 197 9.14 5.50 -3.76
N THR A 198 9.10 4.22 -4.13
CA THR A 198 10.30 3.36 -4.16
C THR A 198 10.69 2.93 -5.56
N ARG A 199 9.75 2.38 -6.33
CA ARG A 199 10.01 1.91 -7.69
C ARG A 199 8.74 1.84 -8.52
N ILE A 200 8.92 1.82 -9.83
CA ILE A 200 7.88 1.52 -10.82
C ILE A 200 8.15 0.12 -11.38
N SER A 201 7.10 -0.66 -11.64
CA SER A 201 7.19 -1.93 -12.36
C SER A 201 5.99 -2.16 -13.27
N GLY A 202 6.07 -3.11 -14.19
CA GLY A 202 4.90 -3.59 -14.93
C GLY A 202 4.01 -4.50 -14.07
N ALA A 203 2.70 -4.42 -14.30
CA ALA A 203 1.70 -5.36 -13.84
C ALA A 203 0.75 -5.69 -14.99
N TYR A 204 -0.16 -6.63 -14.78
CA TYR A 204 -1.21 -6.95 -15.74
C TYR A 204 -2.55 -6.97 -15.03
N TRP A 205 -3.61 -6.56 -15.73
CA TRP A 205 -4.94 -6.61 -15.17
C TRP A 205 -5.31 -8.04 -14.74
N ARG A 206 -5.77 -8.18 -13.49
CA ARG A 206 -6.01 -9.48 -12.80
C ARG A 206 -4.82 -10.44 -12.77
N GLY A 207 -3.60 -9.94 -12.99
CA GLY A 207 -2.39 -10.77 -13.03
C GLY A 207 -2.30 -11.70 -14.25
N ASP A 208 -3.15 -11.54 -15.26
CA ASP A 208 -3.12 -12.34 -16.48
C ASP A 208 -2.34 -11.59 -17.57
N ALA A 209 -1.23 -12.17 -18.01
CA ALA A 209 -0.34 -11.61 -19.04
C ALA A 209 -1.02 -11.42 -20.41
N LYS A 210 -2.22 -11.96 -20.61
CA LYS A 210 -3.04 -11.72 -21.82
C LYS A 210 -3.83 -10.41 -21.79
N ASN A 211 -3.98 -9.79 -20.62
CA ASN A 211 -4.71 -8.55 -20.45
C ASN A 211 -3.83 -7.31 -20.66
N GLU A 212 -4.43 -6.12 -20.56
CA GLU A 212 -3.71 -4.86 -20.68
C GLU A 212 -2.59 -4.76 -19.63
N GLN A 213 -1.43 -4.27 -20.07
CA GLN A 213 -0.32 -3.97 -19.18
C GLN A 213 -0.63 -2.71 -18.36
N LEU A 214 -0.42 -2.82 -17.06
CA LEU A 214 -0.56 -1.76 -16.08
C LEU A 214 0.81 -1.36 -15.55
N GLN A 215 0.84 -0.20 -14.91
CA GLN A 215 2.04 0.35 -14.30
C GLN A 215 1.83 0.42 -12.80
N ARG A 216 2.69 -0.27 -12.06
CA ARG A 216 2.63 -0.37 -10.61
C ARG A 216 3.62 0.59 -9.98
N ILE A 217 3.10 1.57 -9.25
CA ILE A 217 3.92 2.46 -8.41
C ILE A 217 3.96 1.89 -7.00
N TYR A 218 5.15 1.53 -6.51
CA TYR A 218 5.34 1.09 -5.13
C TYR A 218 5.69 2.27 -4.22
N GLY A 219 5.16 2.24 -3.00
CA GLY A 219 5.51 3.18 -1.95
C GLY A 219 5.56 2.51 -0.58
N THR A 220 6.11 3.23 0.39
CA THR A 220 6.10 2.87 1.81
C THR A 220 5.64 4.08 2.61
N ALA A 221 4.99 3.82 3.74
CA ALA A 221 4.60 4.85 4.70
C ALA A 221 4.68 4.31 6.12
N TRP A 222 5.00 5.20 7.06
CA TRP A 222 5.28 4.90 8.46
C TRP A 222 4.66 5.97 9.36
N ALA A 223 4.58 5.68 10.67
CA ALA A 223 4.03 6.61 11.64
C ALA A 223 4.88 7.88 11.80
N ASP A 224 6.19 7.74 11.63
CA ASP A 224 7.15 8.83 11.79
C ASP A 224 8.36 8.69 10.85
N LYS A 225 9.11 9.78 10.73
CA LYS A 225 10.29 9.88 9.87
C LYS A 225 11.41 8.90 10.30
N LYS A 226 11.55 8.64 11.60
CA LYS A 226 12.61 7.75 12.11
C LYS A 226 12.40 6.32 11.63
N GLN A 227 11.16 5.83 11.65
CA GLN A 227 10.79 4.52 11.14
C GLN A 227 11.00 4.43 9.62
N LEU A 228 10.61 5.47 8.88
CA LEU A 228 10.85 5.55 7.44
C LEU A 228 12.35 5.49 7.11
N ASP A 229 13.17 6.31 7.77
CA ASP A 229 14.62 6.33 7.55
C ASP A 229 15.25 4.97 7.87
N ALA A 230 14.79 4.31 8.93
CA ALA A 230 15.22 2.96 9.29
C ALA A 230 14.84 1.91 8.22
N TYR A 231 13.67 2.03 7.60
CA TYR A 231 13.27 1.15 6.48
C TYR A 231 14.14 1.39 5.25
N ILE A 232 14.36 2.65 4.86
CA ILE A 232 15.19 2.98 3.70
C ILE A 232 16.61 2.45 3.88
N LEU A 233 17.20 2.59 5.06
CA LEU A 233 18.52 2.02 5.37
C LEU A 233 18.54 0.49 5.21
N ARG A 234 17.50 -0.23 5.67
CA ARG A 234 17.41 -1.69 5.50
C ARG A 234 17.36 -2.08 4.02
N VAL A 235 16.59 -1.34 3.21
CA VAL A 235 16.47 -1.60 1.77
C VAL A 235 17.80 -1.36 1.06
N GLU A 236 18.52 -0.27 1.39
CA GLU A 236 19.84 0.02 0.83
C GLU A 236 20.88 -1.05 1.20
N GLU A 237 20.86 -1.54 2.44
CA GLU A 237 21.74 -2.63 2.89
C GLU A 237 21.40 -3.98 2.24
N ALA A 238 20.11 -4.26 2.01
CA ALA A 238 19.70 -5.46 1.28
C ALA A 238 20.12 -5.40 -0.20
N ASP A 239 20.02 -4.23 -0.82
CA ASP A 239 20.38 -4.01 -2.22
C ASP A 239 21.89 -4.19 -2.48
N LYS A 240 22.75 -3.83 -1.51
CA LYS A 240 24.19 -4.14 -1.54
C LYS A 240 24.49 -5.63 -1.58
N ARG A 241 23.55 -6.48 -1.18
CA ARG A 241 23.67 -7.95 -1.11
C ARG A 241 22.96 -8.65 -2.27
N ASP A 242 22.46 -7.91 -3.26
CA ASP A 242 21.86 -8.49 -4.45
C ASP A 242 22.93 -9.20 -5.29
N HIS A 243 22.83 -10.53 -5.37
CA HIS A 243 23.75 -11.37 -6.13
C HIS A 243 23.88 -10.95 -7.60
N ARG A 244 22.85 -10.33 -8.20
CA ARG A 244 22.89 -9.84 -9.60
C ARG A 244 23.82 -8.64 -9.73
N LYS A 245 23.78 -7.73 -8.75
CA LYS A 245 24.68 -6.56 -8.70
C LYS A 245 26.11 -7.00 -8.43
N ILE A 246 26.29 -7.89 -7.45
CA ILE A 246 27.60 -8.46 -7.10
C ILE A 246 28.18 -9.23 -8.30
N ALA A 247 27.39 -10.07 -8.96
CA ALA A 247 27.83 -10.84 -10.11
C ALA A 247 28.29 -9.96 -11.27
N ARG A 248 27.58 -8.85 -11.54
CA ARG A 248 28.00 -7.87 -12.55
C ARG A 248 29.29 -7.14 -12.14
N GLN A 249 29.39 -6.69 -10.89
CA GLN A 249 30.57 -5.97 -10.38
C GLN A 249 31.83 -6.84 -10.32
N GLN A 250 31.68 -8.14 -10.06
CA GLN A 250 32.78 -9.09 -9.92
C GLN A 250 32.99 -9.97 -11.16
N GLU A 251 32.21 -9.76 -12.23
CA GLU A 251 32.26 -10.54 -13.47
C GLU A 251 32.13 -12.05 -13.20
N LEU A 252 31.09 -12.44 -12.47
CA LEU A 252 30.85 -13.83 -12.09
C LEU A 252 30.03 -14.58 -13.14
N PHE A 253 28.95 -13.97 -13.62
CA PHE A 253 28.09 -14.54 -14.65
C PHE A 253 27.25 -13.43 -15.31
N HIS A 254 26.60 -13.78 -16.42
CA HIS A 254 25.54 -12.97 -17.01
C HIS A 254 24.42 -13.84 -17.59
N LEU A 255 23.32 -13.18 -17.96
CA LEU A 255 22.23 -13.75 -18.76
C LEU A 255 22.08 -12.90 -20.03
N GLN A 256 21.47 -13.49 -21.06
CA GLN A 256 21.22 -12.82 -22.33
C GLN A 256 19.88 -13.29 -22.93
N GLU A 257 19.28 -12.43 -23.75
CA GLU A 257 17.93 -12.63 -24.30
C GLU A 257 17.86 -13.84 -25.26
N GLU A 258 18.96 -14.20 -25.91
CA GLU A 258 19.03 -15.38 -26.78
C GLU A 258 18.83 -16.69 -26.01
N ALA A 259 18.99 -16.67 -24.68
CA ALA A 259 18.94 -17.84 -23.83
C ALA A 259 18.33 -17.52 -22.44
N PRO A 260 17.02 -17.20 -22.36
CA PRO A 260 16.37 -16.77 -21.13
C PRO A 260 16.46 -17.83 -20.02
N GLY A 261 16.94 -17.44 -18.85
CA GLY A 261 17.11 -18.34 -17.70
C GLY A 261 18.33 -19.26 -17.74
N LEU A 262 19.15 -19.20 -18.81
CA LEU A 262 20.42 -19.91 -18.89
C LEU A 262 21.56 -19.01 -18.43
N VAL A 263 22.34 -19.48 -17.46
CA VAL A 263 23.44 -18.71 -16.84
C VAL A 263 24.74 -18.96 -17.60
N PHE A 264 25.35 -17.88 -18.09
CA PHE A 264 26.67 -17.91 -18.70
C PHE A 264 27.71 -17.58 -17.64
N TRP A 265 28.29 -18.62 -17.05
CA TRP A 265 29.34 -18.51 -16.03
C TRP A 265 30.64 -17.98 -16.64
N HIS A 266 31.14 -16.88 -16.08
CA HIS A 266 32.46 -16.36 -16.40
C HIS A 266 33.53 -17.14 -15.61
N PRO A 267 34.83 -17.03 -15.95
CA PRO A 267 35.88 -17.78 -15.27
C PRO A 267 35.86 -17.66 -13.74
N ARG A 268 35.58 -16.46 -13.20
CA ARG A 268 35.53 -16.22 -11.75
C ARG A 268 34.32 -16.89 -11.09
N GLY A 269 33.14 -16.80 -11.70
CA GLY A 269 31.95 -17.47 -11.19
C GLY A 269 32.04 -18.99 -11.33
N TRP A 270 32.59 -19.49 -12.44
CA TRP A 270 32.84 -20.91 -12.63
C TRP A 270 33.85 -21.47 -11.62
N ALA A 271 34.87 -20.69 -11.24
CA ALA A 271 35.79 -21.10 -10.18
C ALA A 271 35.07 -21.29 -8.83
N ILE A 272 34.13 -20.40 -8.48
CA ILE A 272 33.30 -20.56 -7.27
C ILE A 272 32.43 -21.82 -7.38
N TRP A 273 31.78 -22.02 -8.53
CA TRP A 273 30.99 -23.23 -8.80
C TRP A 273 31.83 -24.50 -8.60
N GLN A 274 33.04 -24.55 -9.16
CA GLN A 274 33.94 -25.69 -9.02
C GLN A 274 34.30 -25.96 -7.55
N VAL A 275 34.55 -24.94 -6.73
CA VAL A 275 34.81 -25.14 -5.29
C VAL A 275 33.63 -25.86 -4.62
N VAL A 276 32.39 -25.42 -4.89
CA VAL A 276 31.19 -26.04 -4.33
C VAL A 276 30.98 -27.45 -4.87
N GLU A 277 31.09 -27.64 -6.18
CA GLU A 277 30.90 -28.93 -6.84
C GLU A 277 31.91 -29.97 -6.34
N GLN A 278 33.20 -29.63 -6.26
CA GLN A 278 34.25 -30.56 -5.80
C GLN A 278 34.08 -30.90 -4.30
N TYR A 279 33.65 -29.94 -3.48
CA TYR A 279 33.30 -30.22 -2.08
C TYR A 279 32.13 -31.21 -1.99
N MET A 280 31.05 -30.98 -2.73
CA MET A 280 29.89 -31.89 -2.73
C MET A 280 30.23 -33.27 -3.30
N ARG A 281 31.07 -33.34 -4.33
CA ARG A 281 31.60 -34.61 -4.86
C ARG A 281 32.36 -35.41 -3.80
N LYS A 282 33.16 -34.74 -2.96
CA LYS A 282 33.80 -35.38 -1.81
C LYS A 282 32.77 -35.92 -0.82
N VAL A 283 31.74 -35.13 -0.48
CA VAL A 283 30.65 -35.56 0.41
C VAL A 283 29.93 -36.80 -0.14
N TYR A 284 29.63 -36.86 -1.43
CA TYR A 284 29.05 -38.06 -2.05
C TYR A 284 29.91 -39.29 -1.83
N ARG A 285 31.21 -39.16 -2.10
CA ARG A 285 32.17 -40.26 -1.94
C ARG A 285 32.27 -40.73 -0.49
N ASP A 286 32.29 -39.79 0.46
CA ASP A 286 32.41 -40.07 1.89
C ASP A 286 31.10 -40.62 2.49
N THR A 287 29.95 -40.39 1.84
CA THR A 287 28.62 -40.89 2.25
C THR A 287 28.13 -42.09 1.45
N GLY A 288 29.00 -42.71 0.65
CA GLY A 288 28.73 -43.98 -0.04
C GLY A 288 27.96 -43.86 -1.35
N TYR A 289 27.86 -42.66 -1.93
CA TYR A 289 27.26 -42.44 -3.24
C TYR A 289 28.30 -42.62 -4.36
N GLY A 290 27.94 -43.41 -5.39
CA GLY A 290 28.68 -43.51 -6.64
C GLY A 290 28.18 -42.48 -7.66
N GLU A 291 28.96 -41.42 -7.91
CA GLU A 291 28.62 -40.42 -8.91
C GLU A 291 28.60 -41.01 -10.33
N VAL A 292 27.59 -40.65 -11.12
CA VAL A 292 27.37 -41.06 -12.52
C VAL A 292 27.14 -39.83 -13.40
N ARG A 293 27.31 -39.95 -14.72
CA ARG A 293 27.11 -38.87 -15.69
C ARG A 293 26.44 -39.38 -16.96
#